data_AF-A0A966AV76-F1
#
_entry.id   AF-A0A966AV76-F1
#
_cell.length_a   1.000
_cell.length_b   1.000
_cell.length_c   1.000
_cell.angle_alpha   90.00
_cell.angle_beta   90.00
_cell.angle_gamma   90.00
#
_symmetry.space_group_name_H-M   'P 1'
#
loop_
_entity.id
_entity.type
_entity.pdbx_description
1 polymer ?
#
loop_
_entity_poly.entity_id
_entity_poly.type
_entity_poly.pdbx_seq_one_letter_code
_entity_poly.pdbx_strand_id
1 'polypeptide(L)'
;MNQHINFHELISQNIESDKFRELHWTGSFDDYMAIVAQNPDVLRSSFRRVHDMIVSYGTESSEQLNARDEVHWKFFDDPDNGGENAVFGLDQPIQQLVSFFKSAAHNLGTEKRVLLLHGPVGSAKSTIVSLIK
;
A
#
# COMPACT_ATOMS: atom_id res chain seq x y z
N MET A 1 -46.47 7.15 8.89
CA MET A 1 -45.73 7.53 7.67
C MET A 1 -44.49 6.64 7.62
N ASN A 2 -44.54 5.54 6.87
CA ASN A 2 -43.41 4.63 6.77
C ASN A 2 -42.45 5.18 5.71
N GLN A 3 -41.26 5.58 6.14
CA GLN A 3 -40.16 5.89 5.23
C GLN A 3 -39.71 4.57 4.59
N HIS A 4 -40.07 4.35 3.33
CA HIS A 4 -39.48 3.29 2.53
C HIS A 4 -38.01 3.64 2.31
N ILE A 5 -37.11 2.96 3.02
CA ILE A 5 -35.68 3.02 2.72
C ILE A 5 -35.50 2.36 1.35
N ASN A 6 -35.19 3.18 0.34
CA ASN A 6 -34.94 2.71 -1.01
C ASN A 6 -33.56 2.07 -1.06
N PHE A 7 -33.51 0.76 -0.75
CA PHE A 7 -32.28 -0.02 -0.71
C PHE A 7 -31.46 0.07 -2.01
N HIS A 8 -32.13 0.22 -3.16
CA HIS A 8 -31.45 0.37 -4.43
C HIS A 8 -30.64 1.67 -4.50
N GLU A 9 -31.20 2.77 -3.99
CA GLU A 9 -30.55 4.08 -3.97
C GLU A 9 -29.36 4.09 -3.00
N LEU A 10 -29.51 3.43 -1.84
CA LEU A 10 -28.45 3.28 -0.84
C LEU A 10 -27.30 2.36 -1.31
N ILE A 11 -27.62 1.34 -2.11
CA ILE A 11 -26.64 0.47 -2.75
C ILE A 11 -25.93 1.22 -3.88
N SER A 12 -26.65 1.94 -4.75
CA SER A 12 -26.05 2.73 -5.83
C SER A 12 -25.10 3.82 -5.29
N GLN A 13 -25.47 4.51 -4.21
CA GLN A 13 -24.62 5.49 -3.55
C GLN A 13 -23.35 4.90 -2.91
N ASN A 14 -23.39 3.64 -2.47
CA ASN A 14 -22.24 2.96 -1.87
C ASN A 14 -21.39 2.17 -2.87
N ILE A 15 -21.91 1.84 -4.06
CA ILE A 15 -21.18 1.13 -5.11
C ILE A 15 -20.39 2.09 -6.01
N GLU A 16 -20.89 3.31 -6.23
CA GLU A 16 -20.23 4.30 -7.09
C GLU A 16 -19.73 5.49 -6.29
N SER A 17 -18.69 5.32 -5.47
CA SER A 17 -17.96 6.49 -4.97
C SER A 17 -17.17 7.10 -6.13
N ASP A 18 -17.35 8.38 -6.42
CA ASP A 18 -16.65 9.12 -7.49
C ASP A 18 -15.12 8.93 -7.50
N LYS A 19 -14.52 8.57 -6.34
CA LYS A 19 -13.13 8.12 -6.20
C LYS A 19 -12.74 6.96 -7.14
N PHE A 20 -13.65 6.04 -7.44
CA PHE A 20 -13.37 4.93 -8.37
C PHE A 20 -13.27 5.44 -9.81
N ARG A 21 -14.08 6.44 -10.19
CA ARG A 21 -14.04 7.06 -11.53
C ARG A 21 -12.75 7.85 -11.76
N GLU A 22 -12.22 8.53 -10.73
CA GLU A 22 -10.93 9.24 -10.82
C GLU A 22 -9.73 8.30 -11.09
N LEU A 23 -9.84 7.02 -10.70
CA LEU A 23 -8.79 6.01 -10.89
C LEU A 23 -8.89 5.25 -12.21
N HIS A 24 -9.91 5.53 -13.03
CA HIS A 24 -10.12 4.84 -14.30
C HIS A 24 -9.64 5.67 -15.49
N TRP A 25 -8.51 5.27 -16.06
CA TRP A 25 -8.08 5.78 -17.36
C TRP A 25 -8.90 5.13 -18.49
N THR A 26 -9.27 5.91 -19.50
CA THR A 26 -9.93 5.44 -20.72
C THR A 26 -9.21 6.03 -21.93
N GLY A 27 -9.03 5.22 -22.97
CA GLY A 27 -8.34 5.62 -24.19
C GLY A 27 -8.11 4.44 -25.12
N SER A 28 -7.53 4.72 -26.29
CA SER A 28 -7.14 3.69 -27.24
C SER A 28 -5.80 3.04 -26.84
N PHE A 29 -5.46 1.91 -27.47
CA PHE A 29 -4.15 1.29 -27.28
C PHE A 29 -2.99 2.25 -27.62
N ASP A 30 -3.14 3.07 -28.67
CA ASP A 30 -2.13 4.04 -29.08
C ASP A 30 -1.95 5.16 -28.04
N ASP A 31 -3.04 5.62 -27.43
CA ASP A 31 -2.99 6.59 -26.32
C ASP A 31 -2.22 6.02 -25.13
N TYR A 32 -2.44 4.74 -24.82
CA TYR A 32 -1.70 4.06 -23.75
C TYR A 32 -0.21 3.92 -24.08
N MET A 33 0.14 3.56 -25.32
CA MET A 33 1.54 3.49 -25.76
C MET A 33 2.23 4.85 -25.70
N ALA A 34 1.54 5.94 -26.00
CA ALA A 34 2.07 7.29 -25.84
C ALA A 34 2.37 7.61 -24.37
N ILE A 35 1.50 7.20 -23.43
CA ILE A 35 1.74 7.36 -21.99
C ILE A 35 2.96 6.55 -21.56
N VAL A 36 3.07 5.30 -21.99
CA VAL A 36 4.21 4.41 -21.68
C VAL A 36 5.51 5.00 -22.21
N ALA A 37 5.50 5.57 -23.42
CA ALA A 37 6.68 6.19 -24.02
C ALA A 37 7.11 7.45 -23.24
N GLN A 38 6.16 8.22 -22.68
CA GLN A 38 6.45 9.40 -21.87
C GLN A 38 6.90 9.03 -20.45
N ASN A 39 6.25 8.03 -19.85
CA ASN A 39 6.52 7.59 -18.49
C ASN A 39 6.46 6.05 -18.40
N PRO A 40 7.62 5.37 -18.53
CA PRO A 40 7.70 3.92 -18.40
C PRO A 40 7.28 3.38 -17.03
N ASP A 41 7.23 4.21 -15.98
CA ASP A 41 6.85 3.76 -14.63
C ASP A 41 5.39 3.32 -14.55
N VAL A 42 4.55 3.64 -15.53
CA VAL A 42 3.18 3.11 -15.62
C VAL A 42 3.16 1.59 -15.83
N LEU A 43 4.25 1.00 -16.33
CA LEU A 43 4.40 -0.43 -16.55
C LEU A 43 4.82 -1.21 -15.30
N ARG A 44 5.07 -0.53 -14.16
CA ARG A 44 5.53 -1.20 -12.94
C ARG A 44 4.47 -2.16 -12.40
N SER A 45 4.92 -3.32 -11.91
CA SER A 45 4.04 -4.25 -11.20
C SER A 45 3.49 -3.60 -9.92
N SER A 46 2.37 -4.11 -9.41
CA SER A 46 1.80 -3.68 -8.13
C SER A 46 2.82 -3.80 -6.98
N PHE A 47 3.59 -4.90 -6.94
CA PHE A 47 4.65 -5.10 -5.97
C PHE A 47 5.74 -4.02 -6.06
N ARG A 48 6.18 -3.69 -7.28
CA ARG A 48 7.16 -2.63 -7.50
C ARG A 48 6.60 -1.26 -7.10
N ARG A 49 5.34 -0.97 -7.43
CA ARG A 49 4.67 0.26 -7.00
C ARG A 49 4.66 0.42 -5.48
N VAL A 50 4.30 -0.63 -4.75
CA VAL A 50 4.27 -0.60 -3.28
C VAL A 50 5.69 -0.48 -2.71
N HIS A 51 6.65 -1.25 -3.22
CA HIS A 51 8.04 -1.16 -2.79
C HIS A 51 8.61 0.26 -2.98
N ASP A 52 8.47 0.82 -4.18
CA ASP A 52 9.03 2.13 -4.52
C ASP A 52 8.34 3.24 -3.71
N MET A 53 7.04 3.09 -3.41
CA MET A 53 6.30 3.97 -2.51
C MET A 53 6.85 3.94 -1.09
N ILE A 54 7.14 2.76 -0.53
CA ILE A 54 7.71 2.68 0.83
C ILE A 54 9.12 3.29 0.84
N VAL A 55 9.93 2.99 -0.18
CA VAL A 55 11.32 3.46 -0.27
C VAL A 55 11.42 4.97 -0.47
N SER A 56 10.43 5.61 -1.13
CA SER A 56 10.49 7.05 -1.40
C SER A 56 10.48 7.94 -0.14
N TYR A 57 9.96 7.44 0.98
CA TYR A 57 9.99 8.16 2.26
C TYR A 57 11.34 8.03 2.98
N GLY A 58 12.21 7.13 2.50
CA GLY A 58 13.52 6.89 3.07
C GLY A 58 13.47 6.09 4.38
N THR A 59 14.63 6.01 5.02
CA THR A 59 14.84 5.19 6.21
C THR A 59 15.76 5.86 7.22
N GLU A 60 15.73 5.38 8.45
CA GLU A 60 16.68 5.76 9.50
C GLU A 60 17.10 4.57 10.35
N SER A 61 18.12 4.77 11.19
CA SER A 61 18.56 3.74 12.13
C SER A 61 17.47 3.51 13.18
N SER A 62 17.10 2.24 13.40
CA SER A 62 16.10 1.92 14.42
C SER A 62 16.61 2.31 15.82
N GLU A 63 15.75 2.94 16.61
CA GLU A 63 16.03 3.37 17.99
C GLU A 63 15.88 2.23 19.02
N GLN A 64 15.54 1.01 18.59
CA GLN A 64 15.30 -0.09 19.51
C GLN A 64 16.60 -0.56 20.20
N LEU A 65 16.50 -0.83 21.51
CA LEU A 65 17.64 -1.17 22.38
C LEU A 65 18.47 -2.39 21.93
N ASN A 66 17.94 -3.24 21.04
CA ASN A 66 18.59 -4.43 20.49
C ASN A 66 18.77 -4.41 18.96
N ALA A 67 18.43 -3.30 18.29
CA ALA A 67 18.37 -3.19 16.83
C ALA A 67 19.73 -2.90 16.17
N ARG A 68 20.75 -3.74 16.44
CA ARG A 68 21.96 -3.68 15.61
C ARG A 68 21.56 -4.09 14.19
N ASP A 69 21.66 -3.14 13.27
CA ASP A 69 21.36 -3.25 11.83
C ASP A 69 19.86 -3.27 11.44
N GLU A 70 18.93 -2.93 12.33
CA GLU A 70 17.52 -2.75 11.93
C GLU A 70 17.27 -1.34 11.42
N VAL A 71 16.43 -1.27 10.39
CA VAL A 71 16.12 -0.05 9.67
C VAL A 71 14.67 0.33 9.96
N HIS A 72 14.47 1.56 10.38
CA HIS A 72 13.16 2.16 10.54
C HIS A 72 12.71 2.79 9.21
N TRP A 73 11.49 2.45 8.77
CA TRP A 73 10.93 2.87 7.48
C TRP A 73 9.91 3.99 7.70
N LYS A 74 10.27 5.22 7.30
CA LYS A 74 9.51 6.45 7.56
C LYS A 74 8.10 6.46 6.98
N PHE A 75 7.87 5.66 5.95
CA PHE A 75 6.53 5.45 5.40
C PHE A 75 5.52 5.02 6.48
N PHE A 76 5.97 4.21 7.44
CA PHE A 76 5.11 3.67 8.50
C PHE A 76 4.91 4.64 9.67
N ASP A 77 5.53 5.82 9.64
CA ASP A 77 5.24 6.94 10.56
C ASP A 77 4.01 7.74 10.13
N ASP A 78 3.33 7.33 9.06
CA ASP A 78 2.14 8.00 8.52
C ASP A 78 2.34 9.51 8.29
N PRO A 79 3.40 9.93 7.57
CA PRO A 79 3.78 11.34 7.43
C PRO A 79 2.72 12.18 6.71
N ASP A 80 1.95 11.59 5.81
CA ASP A 80 0.91 12.28 5.05
C ASP A 80 -0.34 12.59 5.90
N ASN A 81 -0.57 11.85 6.99
CA ASN A 81 -1.66 12.09 7.93
C ASN A 81 -1.16 12.56 9.32
N GLY A 82 0.07 13.07 9.39
CA GLY A 82 0.63 13.64 10.63
C GLY A 82 0.85 12.63 11.76
N GLY A 83 1.05 11.35 11.43
CA GLY A 83 1.36 10.31 12.41
C GLY A 83 0.16 9.67 13.11
N GLU A 84 -1.07 9.89 12.62
CA GLU A 84 -2.28 9.34 13.24
C GLU A 84 -2.23 7.80 13.36
N ASN A 85 -1.73 7.13 12.31
CA ASN A 85 -1.63 5.67 12.25
C ASN A 85 -0.19 5.16 12.31
N ALA A 86 0.73 5.96 12.86
CA ALA A 86 2.14 5.61 12.93
C ALA A 86 2.36 4.27 13.67
N VAL A 87 3.22 3.42 13.09
CA VAL A 87 3.46 2.06 13.55
C VAL A 87 4.83 1.98 14.22
N PHE A 88 4.83 1.78 15.53
CA PHE A 88 6.05 1.72 16.33
C PHE A 88 6.37 0.31 16.84
N GLY A 89 7.65 0.03 17.07
CA GLY A 89 8.12 -1.21 17.69
C GLY A 89 8.01 -2.46 16.80
N LEU A 90 7.77 -2.29 15.50
CA LEU A 90 7.65 -3.38 14.52
C LEU A 90 8.71 -3.30 13.41
N ASP A 91 9.84 -2.64 13.66
CA ASP A 91 10.91 -2.43 12.66
C ASP A 91 11.35 -3.74 11.99
N GLN A 92 11.66 -4.78 12.76
CA GLN A 92 12.04 -6.09 12.21
C GLN A 92 10.93 -6.74 11.34
N PRO A 93 9.68 -6.92 11.81
CA PRO A 93 8.58 -7.39 10.96
C PRO A 93 8.36 -6.54 9.71
N ILE A 94 8.45 -5.21 9.83
CA ILE A 94 8.31 -4.28 8.71
C ILE A 94 9.46 -4.47 7.72
N GLN A 95 10.70 -4.63 8.18
CA GLN A 95 11.85 -4.88 7.31
C GLN A 95 11.69 -6.20 6.53
N GLN A 96 11.13 -7.25 7.15
CA GLN A 96 10.79 -8.50 6.45
C GLN A 96 9.69 -8.29 5.39
N LEU A 97 8.67 -7.50 5.72
CA LEU A 97 7.60 -7.12 4.78
C LEU A 97 8.15 -6.35 3.57
N VAL A 98 8.99 -5.35 3.80
CA VAL A 98 9.62 -4.58 2.72
C VAL A 98 10.54 -5.45 1.86
N SER A 99 11.28 -6.38 2.47
CA SER A 99 12.10 -7.37 1.76
C SER A 99 11.26 -8.31 0.88
N PHE A 100 10.06 -8.69 1.34
CA PHE A 100 9.09 -9.44 0.54
C PHE A 100 8.68 -8.64 -0.71
N PHE A 101 8.30 -7.38 -0.55
CA PHE A 101 7.92 -6.51 -1.67
C PHE A 101 9.07 -6.28 -2.64
N LYS A 102 10.30 -6.07 -2.13
CA LYS A 102 11.50 -5.97 -2.95
C LYS A 102 11.72 -7.22 -3.80
N SER A 103 11.61 -8.40 -3.19
CA SER A 103 11.78 -9.68 -3.88
C SER A 103 10.71 -9.92 -4.94
N ALA A 104 9.45 -9.57 -4.64
CA ALA A 104 8.34 -9.67 -5.56
C ALA A 104 8.44 -8.64 -6.71
N ALA A 105 8.95 -7.42 -6.44
CA ALA A 105 9.19 -6.40 -7.45
C ALA A 105 10.23 -6.84 -8.51
N HIS A 106 11.18 -7.69 -8.12
CA HIS A 106 12.19 -8.28 -9.01
C HIS A 106 11.78 -9.62 -9.64
N ASN A 107 10.54 -10.08 -9.47
CA ASN A 107 10.02 -11.35 -10.00
C ASN A 107 10.85 -12.59 -9.57
N LEU A 108 11.31 -12.63 -8.32
CA LEU A 108 12.12 -13.72 -7.78
C LEU A 108 11.28 -14.93 -7.31
N GLY A 109 10.03 -15.05 -7.75
CA GLY A 109 9.07 -16.10 -7.39
C GLY A 109 8.20 -15.77 -6.17
N THR A 110 8.54 -14.71 -5.43
CA THR A 110 7.79 -14.22 -4.27
C THR A 110 6.44 -13.62 -4.68
N GLU A 111 6.34 -13.07 -5.90
CA GLU A 111 5.11 -12.49 -6.47
C GLU A 111 3.97 -13.51 -6.65
N LYS A 112 4.27 -14.81 -6.59
CA LYS A 112 3.31 -15.91 -6.74
C LYS A 112 2.89 -16.51 -5.38
N ARG A 113 3.33 -15.93 -4.26
CA ARG A 113 3.09 -16.46 -2.91
C ARG A 113 2.02 -15.63 -2.19
N VAL A 114 1.27 -16.30 -1.31
CA VAL A 114 0.35 -15.62 -0.39
C VAL A 114 1.13 -15.11 0.80
N LEU A 115 1.10 -13.80 1.03
CA LEU A 115 1.64 -13.17 2.23
C LEU A 115 0.59 -13.21 3.34
N LEU A 116 0.90 -13.88 4.46
CA LEU A 116 0.03 -13.96 5.62
C LEU A 116 0.58 -13.10 6.76
N LEU A 117 -0.15 -12.04 7.12
CA LEU A 117 0.14 -11.26 8.32
C LEU A 117 -0.50 -11.94 9.53
N HIS A 118 0.29 -12.67 10.33
CA HIS A 118 -0.16 -13.32 11.54
C HIS A 118 0.47 -12.67 12.78
N GLY A 119 -0.25 -12.68 13.90
CA GLY A 119 0.24 -12.15 15.18
C GLY A 119 -0.90 -11.88 16.17
N PRO A 120 -0.58 -11.55 17.42
CA PRO A 120 -1.57 -11.26 18.47
C PRO A 120 -2.54 -10.13 18.09
N VAL A 121 -3.68 -10.06 18.75
CA VAL A 121 -4.58 -8.90 18.62
C VAL A 121 -3.85 -7.61 19.01
N GLY A 122 -4.12 -6.51 18.30
CA GLY A 122 -3.43 -5.23 18.53
C GLY A 122 -2.03 -5.09 17.90
N SER A 123 -1.54 -6.07 17.14
CA SER A 123 -0.20 -6.02 16.52
C SER A 123 -0.13 -5.21 15.20
N ALA A 124 -0.92 -4.14 15.05
CA ALA A 124 -0.95 -3.22 13.90
C ALA A 124 -1.15 -3.83 12.49
N LYS A 125 -1.55 -5.10 12.34
CA LYS A 125 -1.71 -5.77 11.02
C LYS A 125 -2.61 -5.00 10.06
N SER A 126 -3.80 -4.60 10.52
CA SER A 126 -4.75 -3.84 9.70
C SER A 126 -4.26 -2.42 9.44
N THR A 127 -3.54 -1.82 10.39
CA THR A 127 -2.92 -0.49 10.26
C THR A 127 -1.89 -0.49 9.14
N ILE A 128 -0.97 -1.46 9.14
CA ILE A 128 0.04 -1.67 8.09
C ILE A 128 -0.63 -1.80 6.71
N VAL A 129 -1.68 -2.62 6.60
CA VAL A 129 -2.42 -2.79 5.33
C VAL A 129 -3.12 -1.51 4.91
N SER A 130 -3.63 -0.73 5.87
CA SER A 130 -4.33 0.53 5.59
C SER A 130 -3.38 1.61 5.09
N LEU A 131 -2.14 1.66 5.59
CA LEU A 131 -1.12 2.59 5.11
C LEU A 131 -0.70 2.29 3.66
N ILE A 132 -0.68 1.01 3.26
CA ILE A 132 -0.29 0.59 1.89
C ILE A 132 -1.39 0.87 0.84
N LYS A 133 -2.63 1.10 1.27
CA LYS A 133 -3.82 1.17 0.42
C LYS A 133 -3.97 2.52 -0.27
#